data_AF-A0A1K2F5V6-F1
#
_entry.id   AF-A0A1K2F5V6-F1
#
_cell.length_a   1.000
_cell.length_b   1.000
_cell.length_c   1.000
_cell.angle_alpha   90.00
_cell.angle_beta   90.00
_cell.angle_gamma   90.00
#
_symmetry.space_group_name_H-M   'P 1'
#
loop_
_entity.id
_entity.type
_entity.pdbx_description
1 polymer ?
#
loop_
_entity_poly.entity_id
_entity_poly.type
_entity_poly.pdbx_seq_one_letter_code
_entity_poly.pdbx_strand_id
1 'polypeptide(L)'
;MKQTLGWTMPKVRSPETADLWTWLITAAYTRIHLARALAEDLRRPWERPAPPRRLTPARVRRGFRNIRATTTRPAGVPQPSRPGPGRPSGSKNRKVAPHHDVGKTVKRAESLTAHRTAAG
;
A
#
# COMPACT_ATOMS: atom_id res chain seq x y z
N MET A 1 6.70 -5.87 -7.28
CA MET A 1 6.19 -5.97 -5.89
C MET A 1 6.17 -4.60 -5.21
N LYS A 2 7.33 -3.96 -5.03
CA LYS A 2 7.44 -2.65 -4.35
C LYS A 2 6.48 -1.56 -4.87
N GLN A 3 6.55 -1.23 -6.16
CA GLN A 3 5.68 -0.20 -6.77
C GLN A 3 4.28 -0.70 -7.09
N THR A 4 4.15 -1.90 -7.66
CA THR A 4 2.89 -2.34 -8.30
C THR A 4 1.86 -2.91 -7.32
N LEU A 5 2.30 -3.50 -6.22
CA LEU A 5 1.43 -4.11 -5.20
C LEU A 5 1.31 -3.24 -3.94
N GLY A 6 1.88 -2.04 -3.96
CA GLY A 6 1.74 -1.11 -2.85
C GLY A 6 2.49 -1.52 -1.59
N TRP A 7 3.61 -2.24 -1.70
CA TRP A 7 4.39 -2.65 -0.53
C TRP A 7 4.74 -1.45 0.36
N THR A 8 5.07 -0.30 -0.23
CA THR A 8 5.40 0.94 0.51
C THR A 8 4.20 1.85 0.78
N MET A 9 2.97 1.42 0.46
CA MET A 9 1.77 2.21 0.72
C MET A 9 1.31 2.28 2.18
N PRO A 10 1.48 1.25 3.04
CA PRO A 10 0.92 1.33 4.38
C PRO A 10 1.70 2.33 5.23
N LYS A 11 0.96 3.23 5.88
CA LYS A 11 1.49 4.14 6.90
C LYS A 11 1.22 3.56 8.28
N VAL A 12 1.86 2.43 8.56
CA VAL A 12 1.70 1.68 9.82
C VAL A 12 2.70 2.19 10.86
N ARG A 13 2.28 2.24 12.12
CA ARG A 13 3.06 2.81 13.23
C ARG A 13 3.86 1.78 14.02
N SER A 14 3.52 0.49 13.89
CA SER A 14 4.23 -0.61 14.55
C SER A 14 4.96 -1.48 13.53
N PRO A 15 6.17 -1.98 13.88
CA PRO A 15 6.94 -2.86 13.01
C PRO A 15 6.21 -4.17 12.72
N GLU A 16 5.56 -4.75 13.74
CA GLU A 16 4.76 -5.99 13.60
C GLU A 16 3.67 -5.86 12.54
N THR A 17 3.00 -4.70 12.44
CA THR A 17 1.98 -4.48 11.39
C THR A 17 2.61 -4.31 10.00
N ALA A 18 3.84 -3.80 9.92
CA ALA A 18 4.59 -3.77 8.66
C ALA A 18 4.99 -5.18 8.18
N ASP A 19 5.31 -6.08 9.12
CA ASP A 19 5.60 -7.48 8.81
C ASP A 19 4.35 -8.22 8.34
N LEU A 20 3.22 -8.04 9.03
CA LEU A 20 1.92 -8.58 8.59
C LEU A 20 1.55 -8.09 7.18
N TRP A 21 1.81 -6.81 6.89
CA TRP A 21 1.62 -6.29 5.53
C TRP A 21 2.53 -6.96 4.51
N THR A 22 3.79 -7.19 4.86
CA THR A 22 4.74 -7.90 3.99
C THR A 22 4.23 -9.31 3.67
N TRP A 23 3.71 -10.03 4.65
CA TRP A 23 3.09 -11.33 4.44
C TRP A 23 1.86 -11.28 3.52
N LEU A 24 0.99 -10.27 3.68
CA LEU A 24 -0.16 -10.07 2.80
C LEU A 24 0.25 -9.82 1.34
N ILE A 25 1.26 -8.97 1.12
CA ILE A 25 1.78 -8.69 -0.23
C ILE A 25 2.43 -9.93 -0.84
N THR A 26 3.21 -10.68 -0.05
CA THR A 26 3.82 -11.95 -0.49
C THR A 26 2.75 -12.95 -0.89
N ALA A 27 1.72 -13.17 -0.06
CA ALA A 27 0.62 -14.06 -0.40
C ALA A 27 -0.12 -13.64 -1.67
N ALA A 28 -0.39 -12.34 -1.84
CA ALA A 28 -1.02 -11.81 -3.05
C ALA A 28 -0.13 -12.03 -4.30
N TYR A 29 1.18 -11.82 -4.18
CA TYR A 29 2.14 -12.04 -5.26
C TYR A 29 2.22 -13.52 -5.65
N THR A 30 2.18 -14.43 -4.69
CA THR A 30 2.12 -15.88 -4.91
C THR A 30 0.84 -16.27 -5.66
N ARG A 31 -0.32 -15.73 -5.28
CA ARG A 31 -1.58 -16.00 -6.00
C ARG A 31 -1.52 -15.55 -7.46
N ILE A 32 -0.90 -14.40 -7.73
CA ILE A 32 -0.68 -13.92 -9.10
C ILE A 32 0.29 -14.84 -9.86
N HIS A 33 1.32 -15.40 -9.20
CA HIS A 33 2.23 -16.36 -9.84
C HIS A 33 1.54 -17.65 -10.22
N LEU A 34 0.78 -18.24 -9.30
CA LEU A 34 0.08 -19.49 -9.52
C LEU A 34 -1.02 -19.36 -10.59
N ALA A 35 -1.69 -18.20 -10.65
CA ALA A 35 -2.72 -17.92 -11.64
C ALA A 35 -2.19 -17.74 -13.07
N ARG A 36 -0.87 -17.69 -13.28
CA ARG A 36 -0.26 -17.45 -14.60
C ARG A 36 -0.75 -18.43 -15.66
N ALA A 37 -0.89 -19.71 -15.32
CA ALA A 37 -1.33 -20.74 -16.27
C ALA A 37 -2.80 -20.58 -16.69
N LEU A 38 -3.60 -19.87 -15.89
CA LEU A 38 -5.03 -19.67 -16.09
C LEU A 38 -5.35 -18.28 -16.70
N ALA A 39 -4.35 -17.42 -16.86
CA ALA A 39 -4.55 -16.04 -17.25
C ALA A 39 -4.54 -15.88 -18.77
N GLU A 40 -5.58 -15.27 -19.30
CA GLU A 40 -5.60 -14.73 -20.66
C GLU A 40 -4.72 -13.47 -20.75
N ASP A 41 -4.03 -13.30 -21.89
CA ASP A 41 -3.15 -12.14 -22.13
C ASP A 41 -3.98 -10.90 -22.50
N LEU A 42 -4.53 -10.21 -21.49
CA LEU A 42 -5.20 -8.91 -21.63
C LEU A 42 -4.18 -7.78 -21.91
N ARG A 43 -3.57 -7.86 -23.09
CA ARG A 43 -2.52 -6.95 -23.57
C ARG A 43 -3.09 -5.60 -23.98
N ARG A 44 -2.27 -4.56 -23.88
CA ARG A 44 -2.52 -3.29 -24.57
C ARG A 44 -2.20 -3.43 -26.06
N PRO A 45 -2.76 -2.58 -26.94
CA PRO A 45 -2.56 -2.71 -28.39
C PRO A 45 -1.10 -2.77 -28.84
N TRP A 46 -0.22 -2.02 -28.17
CA TRP A 46 1.22 -1.94 -28.45
C TRP A 46 2.07 -2.99 -27.72
N GLU A 47 1.48 -3.78 -26.83
CA GLU A 47 2.18 -4.84 -26.11
C GLU A 47 2.33 -6.07 -27.03
N ARG A 48 3.55 -6.63 -27.11
CA ARG A 48 3.79 -7.87 -27.88
C ARG A 48 3.04 -9.06 -27.25
N PRO A 49 2.43 -9.95 -28.04
CA PRO A 49 1.81 -11.17 -27.52
C PRO A 49 2.82 -12.04 -26.75
N ALA A 50 2.39 -12.63 -25.64
CA ALA A 50 3.21 -13.57 -24.87
C ALA A 50 2.41 -14.86 -24.60
N PRO A 51 3.05 -16.03 -24.69
CA PRO A 51 2.38 -17.28 -24.35
C PRO A 51 2.05 -17.30 -22.84
N PRO A 52 0.97 -17.99 -22.41
CA PRO A 52 0.50 -17.96 -21.01
C PRO A 52 1.58 -18.21 -19.96
N ARG A 53 2.48 -19.18 -20.20
CA ARG A 53 3.58 -19.53 -19.27
C ARG A 53 4.66 -18.44 -19.14
N ARG A 54 4.72 -17.49 -20.07
CA ARG A 54 5.68 -16.36 -20.08
C ARG A 54 5.03 -15.03 -19.71
N LEU A 55 3.77 -15.01 -19.29
CA LEU A 55 3.12 -13.78 -18.85
C LEU A 55 3.81 -13.21 -17.61
N THR A 56 4.10 -11.91 -17.65
CA THR A 56 4.65 -11.22 -16.49
C THR A 56 3.59 -11.10 -15.40
N PRO A 57 3.96 -11.04 -14.11
CA PRO A 57 3.00 -10.87 -13.02
C PRO A 57 2.09 -9.65 -13.18
N ALA A 58 2.59 -8.58 -13.82
CA ALA A 58 1.79 -7.39 -14.12
C ALA A 58 0.68 -7.66 -15.14
N ARG A 59 0.94 -8.48 -16.16
CA ARG A 59 -0.07 -8.89 -17.15
C ARG A 59 -1.10 -9.83 -16.55
N VAL A 60 -0.65 -10.83 -15.79
CA VAL A 60 -1.56 -11.73 -15.05
C VAL A 60 -2.49 -10.93 -14.13
N ARG A 61 -1.97 -9.89 -13.46
CA ARG A 61 -2.78 -9.03 -12.59
C ARG A 61 -3.94 -8.33 -13.31
N ARG A 62 -3.80 -7.95 -14.59
CA ARG A 62 -4.91 -7.35 -15.36
C ARG A 62 -6.08 -8.33 -15.51
N GLY A 63 -5.78 -9.59 -15.85
CA GLY A 63 -6.78 -10.65 -16.02
C GLY A 63 -7.23 -11.31 -14.71
N PHE A 64 -6.51 -11.10 -13.60
CA PHE A 64 -6.76 -11.80 -12.34
C PHE A 64 -8.18 -11.58 -11.79
N ARG A 65 -8.85 -10.47 -12.11
CA ARG A 65 -10.25 -10.24 -11.72
C ARG A 65 -11.20 -11.29 -12.32
N ASN A 66 -10.93 -11.73 -13.54
CA ASN A 66 -11.75 -12.74 -14.24
C ASN A 66 -11.54 -14.12 -13.59
N ILE A 67 -10.29 -14.48 -13.28
CA ILE A 67 -9.94 -15.72 -12.58
C ILE A 67 -10.53 -15.74 -11.16
N ARG A 68 -10.48 -14.62 -10.44
CA ARG A 68 -11.02 -14.51 -9.08
C ARG A 68 -12.54 -14.75 -9.02
N ALA A 69 -13.27 -14.49 -10.10
CA ALA A 69 -14.73 -14.69 -10.13
C ALA A 69 -15.11 -16.18 -10.11
N THR A 70 -14.29 -17.05 -10.73
CA THR A 70 -14.52 -18.50 -10.81
C THR A 70 -13.78 -19.29 -9.73
N THR A 71 -12.84 -18.66 -9.03
CA THR A 71 -12.09 -19.32 -7.93
C THR A 71 -12.96 -19.45 -6.68
N THR A 72 -12.93 -20.62 -6.04
CA THR A 72 -13.58 -20.85 -4.74
C THR A 72 -13.14 -19.79 -3.72
N ARG A 73 -14.11 -19.23 -2.98
CA ARG A 73 -13.82 -18.32 -1.87
C ARG A 73 -13.63 -19.14 -0.60
N PRO A 74 -12.40 -19.28 -0.08
CA PRO A 74 -12.17 -20.06 1.14
C PRO A 74 -12.65 -19.33 2.40
N ALA A 75 -12.83 -18.00 2.33
CA ALA A 75 -13.33 -17.21 3.44
C ALA A 75 -14.87 -17.14 3.41
N GLY A 76 -15.48 -17.33 4.57
CA GLY A 76 -16.91 -17.10 4.77
C GLY A 76 -17.30 -15.62 4.65
N VAL A 77 -18.60 -15.36 4.70
CA VAL A 77 -19.13 -13.99 4.74
C VAL A 77 -18.58 -13.30 6.01
N PRO A 78 -18.11 -12.04 5.92
CA PRO A 78 -17.71 -11.29 7.11
C PRO A 78 -18.85 -11.26 8.13
N GLN A 79 -18.52 -11.32 9.42
CA GLN A 79 -19.54 -11.10 10.44
C GLN A 79 -20.18 -9.72 10.27
N PRO A 80 -21.52 -9.62 10.33
CA PRO A 80 -22.20 -8.32 10.34
C PRO A 80 -21.66 -7.50 11.52
N SER A 81 -21.16 -6.30 11.23
CA SER A 81 -20.76 -5.34 12.27
C SER A 81 -21.57 -4.06 12.11
N ARG A 82 -21.95 -3.45 13.23
CA ARG A 82 -22.47 -2.08 13.26
C ARG A 82 -21.32 -1.15 13.65
N PRO A 83 -21.29 0.09 13.14
CA PRO A 83 -20.43 1.11 13.70
C PRO A 83 -20.62 1.11 15.23
N GLY A 84 -19.53 1.05 15.99
CA GLY A 84 -19.60 1.24 17.43
C GLY A 84 -20.22 2.61 17.77
N PRO A 85 -20.56 2.88 19.03
CA PRO A 85 -21.25 4.11 19.48
C PRO A 85 -20.46 5.42 19.25
N GLY A 86 -19.39 5.39 18.45
CA GLY A 86 -18.49 6.51 18.22
C GLY A 86 -17.64 6.78 19.45
N ARG A 87 -16.89 7.89 19.39
CA ARG A 87 -16.17 8.41 20.54
C ARG A 87 -17.16 9.19 21.41
N PRO A 88 -17.19 8.98 22.74
CA PRO A 88 -17.98 9.80 23.64
C PRO A 88 -17.63 11.28 23.50
N SER A 89 -18.65 12.15 23.53
CA SER A 89 -18.49 13.60 23.63
C SER A 89 -17.50 13.97 24.76
N GLY A 90 -16.60 14.92 24.51
CA GLY A 90 -15.62 15.40 25.50
C GLY A 90 -14.39 14.50 25.72
N SER A 91 -14.35 13.30 25.14
CA SER A 91 -13.17 12.44 25.19
C SER A 91 -11.98 13.09 24.44
N LYS A 92 -10.83 13.26 25.11
CA LYS A 92 -9.55 13.70 24.51
C LYS A 92 -8.66 12.50 24.18
N ASN A 93 -7.72 12.65 23.23
CA ASN A 93 -6.80 11.58 22.89
C ASN A 93 -5.68 11.51 23.94
N ARG A 94 -5.57 10.41 24.69
CA ARG A 94 -4.56 10.26 25.76
C ARG A 94 -3.16 9.90 25.24
N LYS A 95 -3.09 9.31 24.04
CA LYS A 95 -1.83 8.96 23.38
C LYS A 95 -1.67 9.85 22.15
N VAL A 96 -0.88 10.91 22.31
CA VAL A 96 -0.45 11.75 21.19
C VAL A 96 0.61 10.97 20.42
N ALA A 97 0.54 11.01 19.08
CA ALA A 97 1.58 10.40 18.26
C ALA A 97 2.90 11.15 18.50
N PRO A 98 4.05 10.47 18.64
CA PRO A 98 5.34 11.15 18.69
C PRO A 98 5.52 11.99 17.42
N HIS A 99 5.79 13.28 17.57
CA HIS A 99 6.20 14.15 16.46
C HIS A 99 7.72 14.08 16.39
N HIS A 100 8.24 13.54 15.29
CA HIS A 100 9.67 13.55 15.01
C HIS A 100 10.01 14.83 14.23
N ASP A 101 11.09 15.50 14.62
CA ASP A 101 11.59 16.65 13.88
C ASP A 101 12.00 16.21 12.47
N VAL A 102 11.40 16.83 11.46
CA VAL A 102 11.67 16.56 10.05
C VAL A 102 12.96 17.29 9.68
N GLY A 103 14.11 16.77 10.15
CA GLY A 103 15.48 17.32 10.12
C GLY A 103 15.93 18.08 8.86
N LYS A 104 15.26 19.19 8.58
CA LYS A 104 15.48 20.18 7.53
C LYS A 104 14.90 21.51 8.02
N THR A 105 15.32 21.92 9.20
CA THR A 105 15.39 23.34 9.53
C THR A 105 16.70 23.86 8.93
N VAL A 106 16.63 24.36 7.69
CA VAL A 106 17.58 25.41 7.30
C VAL A 106 17.46 26.45 8.41
N LYS A 107 18.55 26.77 9.11
CA LYS A 107 18.56 27.81 10.14
C LYS A 107 18.02 29.09 9.52
N ARG A 108 16.72 29.35 9.70
CA ARG A 108 16.11 30.60 9.29
C ARG A 108 16.61 31.61 10.30
N ALA A 109 17.30 32.65 9.83
CA ALA A 109 17.63 33.76 10.71
C ALA A 109 16.36 34.23 11.40
N GLU A 110 16.38 34.30 12.73
CA GLU A 110 15.20 34.57 13.56
C GLU A 110 14.60 35.96 13.29
N SER A 111 15.36 36.84 12.62
CA SER A 111 14.90 38.16 12.20
C SER A 111 15.49 38.57 10.84
N LEU A 112 14.77 39.46 10.14
CA LEU A 112 15.19 40.03 8.85
C LEU A 112 16.54 40.77 8.96
N THR A 113 16.82 41.33 10.13
CA THR A 113 18.07 42.03 10.46
C THR A 113 19.26 41.08 10.45
N ALA A 114 19.14 39.90 11.07
CA ALA A 114 20.20 38.90 11.14
C ALA A 114 20.53 38.28 9.76
N HIS A 115 19.56 38.21 8.84
CA HIS A 115 19.82 37.78 7.46
C HIS A 115 20.63 38.82 6.69
N ARG A 116 20.40 40.12 6.91
CA ARG A 116 21.13 41.18 6.20
C ARG A 116 22.59 41.28 6.62
N THR A 117 22.89 41.05 7.89
CA THR A 117 24.27 41.04 8.42
C THR A 117 25.08 39.82 7.99
N ALA A 118 24.43 38.68 7.72
CA ALA A 118 25.11 37.47 7.25
C ALA A 118 25.39 37.45 5.73
N ALA A 119 24.85 38.42 4.97
CA ALA A 119 24.93 38.48 3.52
C ALA A 119 25.84 39.61 2.99
N GLY A 120 26.53 40.32 3.89
CA GLY A 120 27.62 41.25 3.57
C GLY A 120 28.95 40.69 4.07
#